data_AF-A0A964DBP4-F1
#
_entry.id   AF-A0A964DBP4-F1
#
_cell.length_a   1.000
_cell.length_b   1.000
_cell.length_c   1.000
_cell.angle_alpha   90.00
_cell.angle_beta   90.00
_cell.angle_gamma   90.00
#
_symmetry.space_group_name_H-M   'P 1'
#
loop_
_entity.id
_entity.type
_entity.pdbx_description
1 polymer ?
#
loop_
_entity_poly.entity_id
_entity_poly.type
_entity_poly.pdbx_seq_one_letter_code
_entity_poly.pdbx_strand_id
1 'polypeptide(L)'
;MPKVLTVTLSDIEYEILKRIKIVEGEDGEKLRNLLRLYIFTIPELKSSEYALKRVEQKEQIEEILRDIWAAYELTDNPTETWKDDKINKLRNDLIEINVLMNTGDKAFIPTNKLRSLFKMLLHDIATEKKDVDEYSVACVATIQLLMEFGAGSLPKETIRDGVILLNEGWLFVYATAMKNAREFIINKKLHSENPVPVPKVS
;
A
#
# COMPACT_ATOMS: atom_id res chain seq x y z
N MET A 1 -25.71 -8.80 9.09
CA MET A 1 -25.64 -7.36 9.41
C MET A 1 -24.46 -7.17 10.36
N PRO A 2 -23.47 -6.31 10.06
CA PRO A 2 -22.40 -6.05 11.01
C PRO A 2 -23.02 -5.35 12.22
N LYS A 3 -22.84 -5.91 13.41
CA LYS A 3 -23.19 -5.22 14.64
C LYS A 3 -22.20 -4.08 14.79
N VAL A 4 -22.64 -2.86 14.49
CA VAL A 4 -21.89 -1.65 14.79
C VAL A 4 -21.62 -1.66 16.30
N LEU A 5 -20.38 -1.96 16.68
CA LEU A 5 -19.92 -1.89 18.05
C LEU A 5 -19.59 -0.43 18.34
N THR A 6 -20.62 0.33 18.68
CA THR A 6 -20.46 1.68 19.21
C THR A 6 -19.93 1.54 20.64
N VAL A 7 -18.60 1.57 20.79
CA VAL A 7 -17.98 1.60 22.12
C VAL A 7 -17.97 3.05 22.60
N THR A 8 -18.78 3.35 23.60
CA THR A 8 -18.78 4.66 24.26
C THR A 8 -17.57 4.72 25.17
N LEU A 9 -16.52 5.42 24.72
CA LEU A 9 -15.40 5.77 25.58
C LEU A 9 -15.88 6.74 26.65
N SER A 10 -15.45 6.53 27.89
CA SER A 10 -15.57 7.54 28.93
C SER A 10 -14.75 8.78 28.57
N ASP A 11 -15.10 9.94 29.14
CA ASP A 11 -14.39 11.20 28.91
C ASP A 11 -12.88 11.08 29.18
N ILE A 12 -12.50 10.23 30.16
CA ILE A 12 -11.12 9.92 30.50
C ILE A 12 -10.44 9.10 29.40
N GLU A 13 -11.08 8.05 28.89
CA GLU A 13 -10.53 7.20 27.82
C GLU A 13 -10.37 7.99 26.51
N TYR A 14 -11.30 8.89 26.23
CA TYR A 14 -11.24 9.77 25.06
C TYR A 14 -10.12 10.83 25.19
N GLU A 15 -9.92 11.40 26.37
CA GLU A 15 -8.81 12.30 26.65
C GLU A 15 -7.45 11.58 26.61
N ILE A 16 -7.37 10.33 27.08
CA ILE A 16 -6.17 9.49 26.96
C ILE A 16 -5.84 9.26 25.48
N LEU A 17 -6.81 8.84 24.67
CA LEU A 17 -6.66 8.63 23.23
C LEU A 17 -6.19 9.90 22.48
N LYS A 18 -6.71 11.07 22.87
CA LYS A 18 -6.30 12.37 22.29
C LYS A 18 -4.89 12.81 22.68
N ARG A 19 -4.39 12.36 23.83
CA ARG A 19 -3.11 12.81 24.41
C ARG A 19 -1.95 11.86 24.17
N ILE A 20 -2.19 10.65 23.67
CA ILE A 20 -1.13 9.72 23.25
C ILE A 20 -0.47 10.30 22.00
N LYS A 21 0.57 11.13 22.21
CA LYS A 21 1.47 11.57 21.14
C LYS A 21 2.77 10.79 21.13
N ILE A 22 3.34 10.47 22.29
CA ILE A 22 4.42 9.49 22.48
C ILE A 22 4.34 9.02 23.95
N VAL A 23 4.25 7.72 24.21
CA VAL A 23 4.46 7.18 25.57
C VAL A 23 5.85 6.55 25.59
N GLU A 24 6.81 7.25 26.18
CA GLU A 24 8.16 6.72 26.44
C GLU A 24 8.22 6.16 27.87
N GLY A 25 8.92 5.04 28.07
CA GLY A 25 9.05 4.34 29.36
C GLY A 25 8.44 2.92 29.37
N GLU A 26 8.65 2.18 30.46
CA GLU A 26 8.21 0.77 30.65
C GLU A 26 6.71 0.52 30.36
N ASP A 27 5.85 1.51 30.59
CA ASP A 27 4.42 1.41 30.34
C ASP A 27 4.01 1.78 28.90
N GLY A 28 4.90 2.46 28.16
CA GLY A 28 4.67 2.79 26.75
C GLY A 28 4.64 1.57 25.84
N GLU A 29 5.47 0.57 26.14
CA GLU A 29 5.49 -0.70 25.41
C GLU A 29 4.22 -1.53 25.69
N LYS A 30 3.74 -1.55 26.95
CA LYS A 30 2.46 -2.18 27.31
C LYS A 30 1.29 -1.52 26.59
N LEU A 31 1.23 -0.18 26.57
CA LEU A 31 0.17 0.56 25.88
C LEU A 31 0.21 0.35 24.36
N ARG A 32 1.40 0.31 23.75
CA ARG A 32 1.57 -0.02 22.33
C ARG A 32 1.07 -1.44 22.03
N ASN A 33 1.40 -2.40 22.88
CA ASN A 33 0.94 -3.79 22.72
C ASN A 33 -0.57 -3.92 22.92
N LEU A 34 -1.18 -3.18 23.86
CA LEU A 34 -2.64 -3.12 24.03
C LEU A 34 -3.33 -2.52 22.80
N LEU A 35 -2.79 -1.44 22.22
CA LEU A 35 -3.32 -0.83 21.00
C LEU A 35 -3.22 -1.79 19.81
N ARG A 36 -2.07 -2.48 19.64
CA ARG A 36 -1.89 -3.52 18.62
C ARG A 36 -2.94 -4.62 18.76
N LEU A 37 -3.14 -5.12 19.98
CA LEU A 37 -4.12 -6.16 20.26
C LEU A 37 -5.53 -5.70 19.94
N TYR A 38 -5.91 -4.50 20.39
CA TYR A 38 -7.22 -3.91 20.11
C TYR A 38 -7.50 -3.84 18.60
N ILE A 39 -6.57 -3.25 17.84
CA ILE A 39 -6.68 -3.12 16.37
C ILE A 39 -6.76 -4.50 15.70
N PHE A 40 -5.92 -5.44 16.11
CA PHE A 40 -5.88 -6.78 15.55
C PHE A 40 -7.17 -7.58 15.77
N THR A 41 -7.83 -7.40 16.92
CA THR A 41 -9.04 -8.15 17.27
C THR A 41 -10.32 -7.67 16.57
N ILE A 42 -10.30 -6.50 15.92
CA ILE A 42 -11.48 -5.89 15.29
C ILE A 42 -11.29 -5.91 13.76
N PRO A 43 -12.02 -6.77 13.01
CA PRO A 43 -11.89 -6.90 11.57
C PRO A 43 -12.06 -5.57 10.80
N GLU A 44 -12.92 -4.68 11.30
CA GLU A 44 -13.18 -3.36 10.73
C GLU A 44 -11.96 -2.44 10.79
N LEU A 45 -11.00 -2.71 11.69
CA LEU A 45 -9.76 -1.93 11.84
C LEU A 45 -8.60 -2.48 11.01
N LYS A 46 -8.85 -3.37 10.05
CA LYS A 46 -7.80 -3.98 9.22
C LYS A 46 -6.94 -2.94 8.49
N SER A 47 -7.55 -1.86 7.99
CA SER A 47 -6.82 -0.74 7.37
C SER A 47 -5.87 -0.07 8.38
N SER A 48 -6.36 0.21 9.59
CA SER A 48 -5.56 0.78 10.69
C SER A 48 -4.42 -0.15 11.13
N GLU A 49 -4.61 -1.46 11.10
CA GLU A 49 -3.55 -2.45 11.36
C GLU A 49 -2.40 -2.30 10.36
N TYR A 50 -2.74 -2.17 9.07
CA TYR A 50 -1.72 -1.93 8.04
C TYR A 50 -1.08 -0.55 8.18
N ALA A 51 -1.82 0.49 8.55
CA ALA A 51 -1.24 1.80 8.81
C ALA A 51 -0.21 1.74 9.94
N LEU A 52 -0.52 1.04 11.04
CA LEU A 52 0.41 0.84 12.15
C LEU A 52 1.67 0.08 11.68
N LYS A 53 1.50 -1.05 10.97
CA LYS A 53 2.63 -1.84 10.44
C LYS A 53 3.54 -1.01 9.52
N ARG A 54 3.00 -0.12 8.68
CA ARG A 54 3.83 0.78 7.85
C ARG A 54 4.69 1.73 8.66
N VAL A 55 4.16 2.26 9.76
CA VAL A 55 4.93 3.16 10.63
C VAL A 55 6.03 2.38 11.33
N GLU A 56 5.73 1.19 11.81
CA GLU A 56 6.70 0.33 12.50
C GLU A 56 7.82 -0.17 11.58
N GLN A 57 7.51 -0.39 10.31
CA GLN A 57 8.45 -0.91 9.30
C GLN A 57 8.95 0.17 8.34
N LYS A 58 8.77 1.46 8.69
CA LYS A 58 8.99 2.59 7.79
C LYS A 58 10.38 2.58 7.16
N GLU A 59 11.43 2.41 7.98
CA GLU A 59 12.82 2.45 7.52
C GLU A 59 13.11 1.33 6.51
N GLN A 60 12.64 0.11 6.80
CA GLN A 60 12.80 -1.04 5.91
C GLN A 60 12.05 -0.84 4.58
N ILE A 61 10.83 -0.30 4.64
CA ILE A 61 10.03 0.02 3.44
C ILE A 61 10.73 1.09 2.60
N GLU A 62 11.23 2.16 3.21
CA GLU A 62 11.93 3.23 2.50
C GLU A 62 13.25 2.76 1.89
N GLU A 63 13.96 1.86 2.56
CA GLU A 63 15.17 1.25 2.03
C GLU A 63 14.88 0.40 0.78
N ILE A 64 13.86 -0.48 0.84
CA ILE A 64 13.45 -1.29 -0.31
C ILE A 64 12.94 -0.41 -1.45
N LEU A 65 12.18 0.65 -1.14
CA LEU A 65 11.67 1.58 -2.13
C LEU A 65 12.81 2.29 -2.89
N ARG A 66 13.89 2.69 -2.21
CA ARG A 66 15.09 3.25 -2.86
C ARG A 66 15.75 2.24 -3.80
N ASP A 67 15.87 0.99 -3.39
CA ASP A 67 16.45 -0.06 -4.24
C ASP A 67 15.60 -0.36 -5.47
N ILE A 68 14.28 -0.23 -5.36
CA ILE A 68 13.35 -0.33 -6.49
C ILE A 68 13.58 0.83 -7.45
N TRP A 69 13.63 2.07 -6.95
CA TRP A 69 13.88 3.25 -7.80
C TRP A 69 15.23 3.18 -8.50
N ALA A 70 16.28 2.71 -7.83
CA ALA A 70 17.57 2.48 -8.46
C ALA A 70 17.51 1.48 -9.63
N ALA A 71 16.58 0.51 -9.60
CA ALA A 71 16.36 -0.39 -10.74
C ALA A 71 15.70 0.34 -11.92
N TYR A 72 14.74 1.24 -11.64
CA TYR A 72 14.04 2.04 -12.65
C TYR A 72 14.88 3.20 -13.22
N GLU A 73 15.92 3.66 -12.52
CA GLU A 73 16.83 4.68 -13.05
C GLU A 73 17.61 4.20 -14.29
N LEU A 74 17.80 2.88 -14.42
CA LEU A 74 18.56 2.27 -15.50
C LEU A 74 17.69 1.89 -16.70
N THR A 75 16.38 1.71 -16.51
CA THR A 75 15.45 1.26 -17.53
C THR A 75 14.01 1.49 -17.10
N ASP A 76 13.13 1.79 -18.05
CA ASP A 76 11.69 1.97 -17.79
C ASP A 76 10.99 0.64 -17.45
N ASN A 77 11.53 -0.51 -17.91
CA ASN A 77 10.96 -1.84 -17.66
C ASN A 77 12.04 -2.82 -17.17
N PRO A 78 12.47 -2.75 -15.89
CA PRO A 78 13.48 -3.64 -15.32
C PRO A 78 13.28 -5.12 -15.60
N THR A 79 12.04 -5.62 -15.64
CA THR A 79 11.76 -7.05 -15.86
C THR A 79 12.17 -7.55 -17.25
N GLU A 80 12.20 -6.71 -18.28
CA GLU A 80 12.58 -7.10 -19.66
C GLU A 80 14.03 -7.57 -19.75
N THR A 81 14.89 -7.11 -18.84
CA THR A 81 16.31 -7.48 -18.80
C THR A 81 16.59 -8.73 -17.98
N TRP A 82 15.59 -9.30 -17.31
CA TRP A 82 15.78 -10.45 -16.43
C TRP A 82 15.83 -11.77 -17.19
N LYS A 83 16.74 -12.64 -16.77
CA LYS A 83 16.81 -14.01 -17.30
C LYS A 83 15.60 -14.83 -16.82
N ASP A 84 15.12 -15.73 -17.69
CA ASP A 84 13.99 -16.62 -17.39
C ASP A 84 14.17 -17.39 -16.07
N ASP A 85 15.38 -17.84 -15.74
CA ASP A 85 15.67 -18.54 -14.49
C ASP A 85 15.37 -17.68 -13.25
N LYS A 86 15.68 -16.38 -13.31
CA LYS A 86 15.38 -15.42 -12.23
C LYS A 86 13.87 -15.27 -12.08
N ILE A 87 13.16 -15.08 -13.20
CA ILE A 87 11.70 -14.93 -13.21
C ILE A 87 11.03 -16.21 -12.69
N ASN A 88 11.47 -17.38 -13.13
CA ASN A 88 10.92 -18.66 -12.71
C ASN A 88 11.14 -18.93 -11.21
N LYS A 89 12.32 -18.63 -10.68
CA LYS A 89 12.60 -18.73 -9.25
C LYS A 89 11.68 -17.81 -8.45
N LEU A 90 11.67 -16.52 -8.79
CA LEU A 90 10.84 -15.52 -8.10
C LEU A 90 9.35 -15.89 -8.17
N ARG A 91 8.86 -16.35 -9.31
CA ARG A 91 7.49 -16.83 -9.47
C ARG A 91 7.19 -17.95 -8.48
N ASN A 92 8.06 -18.95 -8.37
CA ASN A 92 7.84 -20.08 -7.47
C ASN A 92 7.82 -19.62 -6.01
N ASP A 93 8.75 -18.74 -5.61
CA ASP A 93 8.79 -18.15 -4.27
C ASP A 93 7.47 -17.40 -3.96
N LEU A 94 6.97 -16.61 -4.90
CA LEU A 94 5.70 -15.87 -4.76
C LEU A 94 4.46 -16.77 -4.77
N ILE A 95 4.50 -17.93 -5.43
CA ILE A 95 3.43 -18.94 -5.35
C ILE A 95 3.43 -19.60 -3.97
N GLU A 96 4.60 -19.94 -3.43
CA GLU A 96 4.73 -20.60 -2.12
C GLU A 96 4.09 -19.76 -1.00
N ILE A 97 4.25 -18.44 -1.07
CA ILE A 97 3.64 -17.52 -0.10
C ILE A 97 2.23 -17.06 -0.48
N ASN A 98 1.55 -17.71 -1.44
CA ASN A 98 0.18 -17.41 -1.88
C ASN A 98 -0.05 -15.99 -2.42
N VAL A 99 0.99 -15.36 -2.95
CA VAL A 99 0.91 -14.04 -3.62
C VAL A 99 0.45 -14.22 -5.08
N LEU A 100 1.00 -15.22 -5.76
CA LEU A 100 0.61 -15.64 -7.11
C LEU A 100 -0.16 -16.96 -7.08
N MET A 101 -0.99 -17.17 -8.10
CA MET A 101 -1.60 -18.47 -8.41
C MET A 101 -1.30 -18.88 -9.84
N ASN A 102 -1.13 -20.18 -10.03
CA ASN A 102 -0.95 -20.79 -11.34
C ASN A 102 -2.32 -20.94 -12.04
N THR A 103 -2.43 -20.47 -13.28
CA THR A 103 -3.65 -20.52 -14.10
C THR A 103 -3.50 -21.36 -15.37
N GLY A 104 -2.38 -22.06 -15.56
CA GLY A 104 -2.10 -22.93 -16.71
C GLY A 104 -0.60 -23.07 -16.98
N ASP A 105 -0.22 -23.77 -18.05
CA ASP A 105 1.19 -23.98 -18.39
C ASP A 105 1.89 -22.64 -18.68
N LYS A 106 2.62 -22.15 -17.66
CA LYS A 106 3.39 -20.89 -17.62
C LYS A 106 2.59 -19.60 -17.40
N ALA A 107 1.29 -19.68 -17.14
CA ALA A 107 0.47 -18.51 -16.82
C ALA A 107 0.28 -18.36 -15.30
N PHE A 108 0.50 -17.17 -14.78
CA PHE A 108 0.32 -16.85 -13.37
C PHE A 108 -0.31 -15.48 -13.20
N ILE A 109 -1.09 -15.32 -12.14
CA ILE A 109 -1.72 -14.05 -11.79
C ILE A 109 -1.69 -13.82 -10.28
N PRO A 110 -1.73 -12.56 -9.82
CA PRO A 110 -1.97 -12.22 -8.43
C PRO A 110 -3.25 -12.87 -7.88
N THR A 111 -3.18 -13.41 -6.67
CA THR A 111 -4.36 -13.98 -6.01
C THR A 111 -5.43 -12.91 -5.75
N ASN A 112 -6.70 -13.32 -5.65
CA ASN A 112 -7.79 -12.41 -5.28
C ASN A 112 -7.56 -11.73 -3.93
N LYS A 113 -6.96 -12.46 -2.98
CA LYS A 113 -6.60 -11.93 -1.67
C LYS A 113 -5.57 -10.80 -1.80
N LEU A 114 -4.48 -11.03 -2.54
CA LEU A 114 -3.47 -9.99 -2.80
C LEU A 114 -4.11 -8.76 -3.46
N ARG A 115 -4.88 -8.95 -4.55
CA ARG A 115 -5.49 -7.84 -5.29
C ARG A 115 -6.45 -7.01 -4.46
N SER A 116 -7.25 -7.66 -3.60
CA SER A 116 -8.19 -6.97 -2.71
C SER A 116 -7.45 -6.10 -1.70
N LEU A 117 -6.45 -6.66 -1.02
CA LEU A 117 -5.63 -5.95 -0.04
C LEU A 117 -4.83 -4.83 -0.70
N PHE A 118 -4.26 -5.07 -1.88
CA PHE A 118 -3.52 -4.07 -2.64
C PHE A 118 -4.37 -2.83 -2.95
N LYS A 119 -5.60 -3.00 -3.45
CA LYS A 119 -6.48 -1.86 -3.77
C LYS A 119 -6.82 -1.03 -2.53
N MET A 120 -7.06 -1.70 -1.40
CA MET A 120 -7.29 -1.04 -0.12
C MET A 120 -6.06 -0.22 0.29
N LEU A 121 -4.88 -0.85 0.31
CA LEU A 121 -3.64 -0.17 0.70
C LEU A 121 -3.24 0.97 -0.23
N LEU A 122 -3.39 0.78 -1.55
CA LEU A 122 -3.14 1.81 -2.55
C LEU A 122 -3.98 3.06 -2.24
N HIS A 123 -5.27 2.88 -1.98
CA HIS A 123 -6.17 3.96 -1.63
C HIS A 123 -5.80 4.64 -0.31
N ASP A 124 -5.54 3.84 0.73
CA ASP A 124 -5.23 4.36 2.07
C ASP A 124 -3.92 5.17 2.05
N ILE A 125 -2.86 4.61 1.46
CA ILE A 125 -1.55 5.28 1.38
C ILE A 125 -1.63 6.54 0.51
N ALA A 126 -2.34 6.51 -0.62
CA ALA A 126 -2.51 7.69 -1.47
C ALA A 126 -3.29 8.81 -0.76
N THR A 127 -4.19 8.45 0.15
CA THR A 127 -4.97 9.40 0.95
C THR A 127 -4.13 10.01 2.08
N GLU A 128 -3.29 9.20 2.72
CA GLU A 128 -2.37 9.62 3.79
C GLU A 128 -1.22 10.49 3.25
N LYS A 129 -0.65 10.12 2.10
CA LYS A 129 0.53 10.77 1.50
C LYS A 129 0.17 11.42 0.16
N LYS A 130 -0.43 12.62 0.23
CA LYS A 130 -0.87 13.35 -0.97
C LYS A 130 0.27 13.78 -1.88
N ASP A 131 1.47 13.97 -1.32
CA ASP A 131 2.65 14.50 -2.01
C ASP A 131 3.50 13.40 -2.68
N VAL A 132 3.09 12.13 -2.54
CA VAL A 132 3.78 10.98 -3.15
C VAL A 132 3.04 10.55 -4.42
N ASP A 133 3.78 10.26 -5.48
CA ASP A 133 3.20 9.83 -6.76
C ASP A 133 2.56 8.44 -6.65
N GLU A 134 1.55 8.18 -7.49
CA GLU A 134 0.76 6.95 -7.42
C GLU A 134 1.57 5.67 -7.67
N TYR A 135 2.69 5.74 -8.40
CA TYR A 135 3.56 4.59 -8.63
C TYR A 135 4.40 4.27 -7.40
N SER A 136 4.96 5.29 -6.72
CA SER A 136 5.58 5.14 -5.40
C SER A 136 4.60 4.55 -4.38
N VAL A 137 3.36 5.04 -4.35
CA VAL A 137 2.30 4.51 -3.46
C VAL A 137 2.06 3.02 -3.77
N ALA A 138 1.96 2.64 -5.04
CA ALA A 138 1.81 1.25 -5.43
C ALA A 138 2.99 0.39 -5.00
N CYS A 139 4.23 0.87 -5.16
CA CYS A 139 5.42 0.18 -4.66
C CYS A 139 5.36 -0.03 -3.14
N VAL A 140 5.02 1.00 -2.37
CA VAL A 140 4.88 0.88 -0.90
C VAL A 140 3.81 -0.14 -0.51
N ALA A 141 2.65 -0.11 -1.18
CA ALA A 141 1.59 -1.09 -0.94
C ALA A 141 2.06 -2.52 -1.22
N THR A 142 2.76 -2.75 -2.33
CA THR A 142 3.27 -4.07 -2.69
C THR A 142 4.38 -4.55 -1.76
N ILE A 143 5.31 -3.67 -1.34
CA ILE A 143 6.34 -4.00 -0.34
C ILE A 143 5.67 -4.50 0.94
N GLN A 144 4.71 -3.73 1.46
CA GLN A 144 4.02 -4.08 2.70
C GLN A 144 3.31 -5.43 2.60
N LEU A 145 2.68 -5.72 1.47
CA LEU A 145 2.02 -7.01 1.26
C LEU A 145 3.03 -8.16 1.19
N LEU A 146 4.14 -8.02 0.46
CA LEU A 146 5.14 -9.08 0.41
C LEU A 146 5.76 -9.37 1.78
N MET A 147 5.97 -8.34 2.61
CA MET A 147 6.40 -8.52 3.99
C MET A 147 5.37 -9.30 4.83
N GLU A 148 4.08 -9.00 4.66
CA GLU A 148 2.98 -9.68 5.35
C GLU A 148 2.83 -11.15 4.90
N PHE A 149 2.72 -11.40 3.59
CA PHE A 149 2.56 -12.74 3.04
C PHE A 149 3.80 -13.62 3.27
N GLY A 150 4.98 -13.01 3.27
CA GLY A 150 6.24 -13.65 3.63
C GLY A 150 6.46 -13.84 5.12
N ALA A 151 5.55 -13.39 5.99
CA ALA A 151 5.69 -13.40 7.45
C ALA A 151 7.05 -12.84 7.93
N GLY A 152 7.59 -11.83 7.24
CA GLY A 152 8.90 -11.22 7.52
C GLY A 152 10.13 -12.09 7.20
N SER A 153 9.95 -13.27 6.60
CA SER A 153 11.04 -14.21 6.30
C SER A 153 11.66 -14.03 4.90
N LEU A 154 11.00 -13.27 4.02
CA LEU A 154 11.50 -13.04 2.68
C LEU A 154 12.79 -12.19 2.71
N PRO A 155 13.83 -12.58 1.95
CA PRO A 155 14.99 -11.74 1.71
C PRO A 155 14.58 -10.40 1.07
N LYS A 156 15.34 -9.35 1.39
CA LYS A 156 15.10 -8.00 0.88
C LYS A 156 15.09 -7.96 -0.65
N GLU A 157 16.00 -8.70 -1.28
CA GLU A 157 16.12 -8.80 -2.74
C GLU A 157 14.89 -9.47 -3.36
N THR A 158 14.34 -10.49 -2.70
CA THR A 158 13.11 -11.17 -3.14
C THR A 158 11.92 -10.24 -3.03
N ILE A 159 11.84 -9.42 -1.97
CA ILE A 159 10.80 -8.39 -1.83
C ILE A 159 10.95 -7.36 -2.95
N ARG A 160 12.14 -6.78 -3.14
CA ARG A 160 12.43 -5.80 -4.19
C ARG A 160 12.02 -6.33 -5.57
N ASP A 161 12.54 -7.49 -5.96
CA ASP A 161 12.27 -8.07 -7.28
C ASP A 161 10.80 -8.47 -7.41
N GLY A 162 10.18 -8.97 -6.34
CA GLY A 162 8.75 -9.27 -6.30
C GLY A 162 7.88 -8.04 -6.50
N VAL A 163 8.24 -6.89 -5.92
CA VAL A 163 7.51 -5.63 -6.10
C VAL A 163 7.52 -5.20 -7.55
N ILE A 164 8.70 -5.18 -8.17
CA ILE A 164 8.88 -4.81 -9.58
C ILE A 164 8.03 -5.72 -10.47
N LEU A 165 8.19 -7.05 -10.32
CA LEU A 165 7.46 -8.03 -11.12
C LEU A 165 5.94 -7.88 -10.99
N LEU A 166 5.43 -7.77 -9.76
CA LEU A 166 3.99 -7.67 -9.52
C LEU A 166 3.41 -6.36 -10.04
N ASN A 167 4.13 -5.25 -9.85
CA ASN A 167 3.67 -3.94 -10.26
C ASN A 167 3.63 -3.81 -11.78
N GLU A 168 4.70 -4.15 -12.48
CA GLU A 168 4.74 -4.08 -13.95
C GLU A 168 3.74 -5.06 -14.58
N GLY A 169 3.69 -6.30 -14.08
CA GLY A 169 2.83 -7.31 -14.68
C GLY A 169 1.34 -7.07 -14.45
N TRP A 170 0.94 -6.50 -13.29
CA TRP A 170 -0.48 -6.48 -12.92
C TRP A 170 -0.96 -5.26 -12.13
N LEU A 171 -0.14 -4.62 -11.29
CA LEU A 171 -0.67 -3.69 -10.28
C LEU A 171 -0.59 -2.21 -10.66
N PHE A 172 0.36 -1.81 -11.53
CA PHE A 172 0.48 -0.41 -11.97
C PHE A 172 -0.73 0.09 -12.75
N VAL A 173 -1.53 -0.78 -13.35
CA VAL A 173 -2.81 -0.39 -13.97
C VAL A 173 -3.75 0.33 -12.99
N TYR A 174 -3.70 -0.02 -11.70
CA TYR A 174 -4.50 0.64 -10.67
C TYR A 174 -3.92 2.01 -10.28
N ALA A 175 -2.59 2.12 -10.19
CA ALA A 175 -1.91 3.39 -9.96
C ALA A 175 -2.19 4.38 -11.10
N THR A 176 -2.05 3.93 -12.36
CA THR A 176 -2.38 4.71 -13.56
C THR A 176 -3.83 5.17 -13.53
N ALA A 177 -4.79 4.29 -13.19
CA ALA A 177 -6.19 4.67 -13.09
C ALA A 177 -6.43 5.75 -12.01
N MET A 178 -5.75 5.64 -10.87
CA MET A 178 -5.84 6.63 -9.78
C MET A 178 -5.24 7.98 -10.18
N LYS A 179 -4.07 7.98 -10.84
CA LYS A 179 -3.44 9.18 -11.38
C LYS A 179 -4.36 9.90 -12.37
N ASN A 180 -4.90 9.17 -13.34
CA ASN A 180 -5.83 9.72 -14.33
C ASN A 180 -7.09 10.33 -13.67
N ALA A 181 -7.63 9.68 -12.64
CA ALA A 181 -8.76 10.21 -11.88
C ALA A 181 -8.42 11.51 -11.13
N ARG A 182 -7.22 11.59 -10.53
CA ARG A 182 -6.72 12.79 -9.85
C ARG A 182 -6.53 13.95 -10.83
N GLU A 183 -5.88 13.70 -11.96
CA GLU A 183 -5.68 14.68 -13.03
C GLU A 183 -7.01 15.20 -13.59
N PHE A 184 -7.99 14.30 -13.79
CA PHE A 184 -9.33 14.69 -14.21
C PHE A 184 -10.01 15.65 -13.22
N ILE A 185 -9.91 15.39 -11.92
CA ILE A 185 -10.48 16.25 -10.88
C ILE A 185 -9.81 17.63 -10.88
N ILE A 186 -8.48 17.68 -10.99
CA ILE A 186 -7.71 18.93 -11.07
C ILE A 186 -8.13 19.74 -12.29
N ASN A 187 -8.16 19.10 -13.46
CA ASN A 187 -8.56 19.74 -14.71
C ASN A 187 -10.00 20.24 -14.63
N LYS A 188 -10.94 19.45 -14.10
CA LYS A 188 -12.34 19.89 -13.93
C LYS A 188 -12.45 21.13 -13.04
N LYS A 189 -11.70 21.20 -11.94
CA LYS A 189 -11.69 22.37 -11.04
C LYS A 189 -11.15 23.63 -11.75
N LEU A 190 -10.04 23.49 -12.49
CA LEU A 190 -9.46 24.59 -13.28
C LEU A 190 -10.44 25.12 -14.34
N HIS A 191 -11.20 24.24 -14.99
CA HIS A 191 -12.19 24.66 -15.99
C HIS A 191 -13.45 25.30 -15.38
N SER A 192 -13.80 24.97 -14.14
CA SER A 192 -14.90 25.64 -13.42
C SER A 192 -14.55 27.02 -12.88
N GLU A 193 -13.25 27.34 -12.72
CA GLU A 193 -12.78 28.63 -12.20
C GLU A 193 -12.52 29.67 -13.30
N ASN A 194 -12.57 29.30 -14.57
CA ASN A 194 -12.57 30.25 -15.68
C ASN A 194 -14.02 30.68 -15.98
N PRO A 195 -14.46 31.90 -15.60
CA PRO A 195 -15.80 32.34 -15.92
C PRO A 195 -15.95 32.40 -17.44
N VAL A 196 -16.96 31.69 -17.95
CA VAL A 196 -17.45 31.85 -19.31
C VAL A 196 -17.67 33.35 -19.55
N PRO A 197 -17.06 33.98 -20.56
CA PRO A 197 -17.34 35.38 -20.85
C PRO A 197 -18.82 35.51 -21.15
N VAL A 198 -19.55 36.20 -20.28
CA VAL A 198 -20.96 36.51 -20.46
C VAL A 198 -21.08 37.26 -21.79
N PRO A 199 -21.86 36.76 -22.77
CA PRO A 199 -22.07 37.48 -24.01
C PRO A 199 -22.66 38.85 -23.65
N LYS A 200 -21.98 39.93 -24.03
CA LYS A 200 -22.57 41.27 -23.97
C LYS A 200 -23.72 41.29 -24.97
N VAL A 201 -24.94 41.16 -24.45
CA VAL A 201 -26.16 41.43 -25.22
C VAL A 201 -26.08 42.89 -25.67
N SER A 202 -26.01 43.08 -26.98
CA SER A 202 -26.01 44.38 -27.65
C SER A 202 -27.44 44.79 -27.95
#